data_AF-A0A8H6TCS5-F1
#
_entry.id   AF-A0A8H6TCS5-F1
#
_cell.length_a   1.000
_cell.length_b   1.000
_cell.length_c   1.000
_cell.angle_alpha   90.00
_cell.angle_beta   90.00
_cell.angle_gamma   90.00
#
_symmetry.space_group_name_H-M   'P 1'
#
loop_
_entity.id
_entity.type
_entity.pdbx_description
1 polymer ?
#
loop_
_entity_poly.entity_id
_entity_poly.type
_entity_poly.pdbx_seq_one_letter_code
_entity_poly.pdbx_strand_id
1 'polypeptide(L)'
;MSSSRLRKCTGCGEYWYCGAACQKKQWEAHHRRVCKRIARYNASVAVQALAEHDRLDALLLSHVVAQLDDETSASEAERIMALLPGPIENPPSLPLVYTPSSTAARISPVALYARFGNNNFVLHSHLTTFAHGVFPQASRYFNHSCMPNAAAKYALRTGERPRMEVVALRDVAEGEEICLPYLDPALLQSKKEIFKYSYGFECRCPSCLFFDKAGKVTEPRSEEDNELAKKVLRFYESGPCDGLALVKLNHPPPADVLPAFHESFIMRLSQTFRDASHDGLYAKALDSGASLLALYRLIYPPNYPQIGMHLLELAKTSWNSIVAGEVDRETEERRKTLCRGYLDEATRILGILGPEGDKDGPLVEMSTLHQILRTDNSSIVGR
;
A
#
# COMPACT_ATOMS: atom_id res chain seq x y z
N MET A 1 -7.23 12.71 -13.51
CA MET A 1 -8.63 12.66 -14.05
C MET A 1 -8.91 13.99 -14.76
N SER A 2 -9.78 14.07 -15.78
CA SER A 2 -10.38 15.40 -16.06
C SER A 2 -11.07 15.78 -14.77
N SER A 3 -10.87 17.01 -14.27
CA SER A 3 -11.49 17.51 -13.03
C SER A 3 -13.01 17.52 -13.17
N SER A 4 -13.62 16.34 -13.14
CA SER A 4 -15.05 16.15 -13.20
C SER A 4 -15.55 16.39 -11.79
N ARG A 5 -16.18 17.54 -11.57
CA ARG A 5 -16.82 17.88 -10.31
C ARG A 5 -17.76 16.74 -9.89
N LEU A 6 -17.45 16.10 -8.77
CA LEU A 6 -18.29 15.04 -8.21
C LEU A 6 -19.67 15.58 -7.87
N ARG A 7 -20.69 14.76 -8.08
CA ARG A 7 -22.10 15.09 -7.82
C ARG A 7 -22.55 14.44 -6.51
N LYS A 8 -23.00 15.27 -5.58
CA LYS A 8 -23.54 14.85 -4.29
C LYS A 8 -24.92 14.20 -4.47
N CYS A 9 -25.21 13.13 -3.75
CA CYS A 9 -26.54 12.54 -3.68
C CYS A 9 -27.51 13.55 -3.06
N THR A 10 -28.51 14.01 -3.82
CA THR A 10 -29.50 14.99 -3.33
C THR A 10 -30.42 14.42 -2.25
N GLY A 11 -30.59 13.10 -2.20
CA GLY A 11 -31.46 12.43 -1.22
C GLY A 11 -30.85 12.36 0.18
N CYS A 12 -29.57 11.98 0.30
CA CYS A 12 -28.93 11.80 1.61
C CYS A 12 -27.89 12.85 1.95
N GLY A 13 -27.27 13.47 0.95
CA GLY A 13 -26.15 14.37 1.16
C GLY A 13 -24.84 13.71 1.65
N GLU A 14 -24.72 12.38 1.66
CA GLU A 14 -23.52 11.70 2.17
C GLU A 14 -22.64 11.10 1.05
N TYR A 15 -23.23 10.69 -0.08
CA TYR A 15 -22.50 10.01 -1.17
C TYR A 15 -22.17 10.97 -2.31
N TRP A 16 -21.06 10.70 -2.98
CA TRP A 16 -20.57 11.46 -4.13
C TRP A 16 -20.30 10.55 -5.32
N TYR A 17 -20.62 11.02 -6.52
CA TYR A 17 -20.53 10.23 -7.75
C TYR A 17 -19.86 11.01 -8.87
N CYS A 18 -19.16 10.31 -9.76
CA CYS A 18 -18.67 10.90 -11.01
C CYS A 18 -19.83 11.41 -11.90
N GLY A 19 -21.01 10.76 -11.82
CA GLY A 19 -22.20 11.13 -12.59
C GLY A 19 -23.39 10.21 -12.31
N ALA A 20 -24.49 10.45 -13.03
CA ALA A 20 -25.76 9.73 -12.84
C ALA A 20 -25.64 8.22 -13.09
N ALA A 21 -24.75 7.79 -13.99
CA ALA A 21 -24.51 6.37 -14.25
C ALA A 21 -23.96 5.64 -13.01
N CYS A 22 -22.94 6.20 -12.34
CA CYS A 22 -22.40 5.62 -11.09
C CYS A 22 -23.45 5.63 -9.97
N GLN A 23 -24.22 6.72 -9.85
CA GLN A 23 -25.30 6.81 -8.87
C GLN A 23 -26.37 5.73 -9.09
N LYS A 24 -26.83 5.54 -10.34
CA LYS A 24 -27.82 4.52 -10.69
C LYS A 24 -27.30 3.11 -10.36
N LYS A 25 -26.04 2.81 -10.71
CA LYS A 25 -25.41 1.52 -10.39
C LYS A 25 -25.38 1.24 -8.89
N GLN A 26 -24.98 2.22 -8.05
CA GLN A 26 -24.98 2.01 -6.59
C GLN A 26 -26.42 1.94 -6.03
N TRP A 27 -27.35 2.73 -6.57
CA TRP A 27 -28.77 2.72 -6.20
C TRP A 27 -29.40 1.34 -6.37
N GLU A 28 -29.15 0.73 -7.53
CA GLU A 28 -29.59 -0.64 -7.86
C GLU A 28 -28.85 -1.70 -7.04
N ALA A 29 -27.59 -1.48 -6.67
CA ALA A 29 -26.85 -2.43 -5.84
C ALA A 29 -27.36 -2.45 -4.38
N HIS A 30 -27.37 -1.30 -3.71
CA HIS A 30 -27.72 -1.25 -2.28
C HIS A 30 -28.08 0.16 -1.76
N HIS A 31 -27.70 1.24 -2.46
CA HIS A 31 -27.82 2.60 -1.90
C HIS A 31 -29.28 3.00 -1.59
N ARG A 32 -30.27 2.50 -2.34
CA ARG A 32 -31.70 2.75 -2.06
C ARG A 32 -32.13 2.34 -0.65
N ARG A 33 -31.50 1.31 -0.08
CA ARG A 33 -31.81 0.76 1.26
C ARG A 33 -31.19 1.61 2.38
N VAL A 34 -30.09 2.30 2.11
CA VAL A 34 -29.33 3.09 3.11
C VAL A 34 -29.53 4.60 2.99
N CYS A 35 -29.92 5.11 1.81
CA CYS A 35 -29.93 6.54 1.49
C CYS A 35 -30.73 7.38 2.50
N LYS A 36 -31.95 6.98 2.86
CA LYS A 36 -32.78 7.80 3.79
C LYS A 36 -32.28 7.79 5.24
N ARG A 37 -31.37 6.87 5.60
CA ARG A 37 -30.97 6.61 6.99
C ARG A 37 -29.53 7.02 7.29
N ILE A 38 -28.66 7.09 6.27
CA ILE A 38 -27.21 7.29 6.45
C ILE A 38 -26.85 8.57 7.21
N ALA A 39 -27.49 9.71 6.92
CA ALA A 39 -27.17 10.97 7.61
C ALA A 39 -27.49 10.87 9.12
N ARG A 40 -28.64 10.28 9.46
CA ARG A 40 -29.02 10.05 10.87
C ARG A 40 -28.11 9.00 11.54
N TYR A 41 -27.72 7.97 10.80
CA TYR A 41 -26.78 6.96 11.28
C TYR A 41 -25.43 7.59 11.63
N ASN A 42 -24.85 8.39 10.73
CA ASN A 42 -23.58 9.09 10.95
C ASN A 42 -23.66 10.03 12.16
N ALA A 43 -24.79 10.72 12.36
CA ALA A 43 -25.00 11.61 13.51
C ALA A 43 -25.38 10.89 14.83
N SER A 44 -25.52 9.56 14.83
CA SER A 44 -25.99 8.84 16.02
C SER A 44 -24.91 8.72 17.09
N VAL A 45 -25.32 8.78 18.36
CA VAL A 45 -24.41 8.63 19.52
C VAL A 45 -23.66 7.30 19.48
N ALA A 46 -24.36 6.22 19.11
CA ALA A 46 -23.76 4.89 19.01
C ALA A 46 -22.60 4.85 18.00
N VAL A 47 -22.74 5.47 16.82
CA VAL A 47 -21.69 5.50 15.80
C VAL A 47 -20.58 6.48 16.18
N GLN A 48 -20.92 7.64 16.74
CA GLN A 48 -19.92 8.64 17.17
C GLN A 48 -19.05 8.14 18.32
N ALA A 49 -19.55 7.22 19.15
CA ALA A 49 -18.81 6.59 20.25
C ALA A 49 -17.82 5.50 19.79
N LEU A 50 -17.94 4.99 18.56
CA LEU A 50 -17.03 3.98 18.02
C LEU A 50 -15.65 4.57 17.71
N ALA A 51 -14.62 3.75 17.86
CA ALA A 51 -13.30 4.06 17.33
C ALA A 51 -13.36 4.23 15.80
N GLU A 52 -12.39 4.92 15.22
CA GLU A 52 -12.41 5.24 13.79
C GLU A 52 -12.49 3.99 12.90
N HIS A 53 -11.72 2.95 13.22
CA HIS A 53 -11.74 1.68 12.49
C HIS A 53 -13.09 0.96 12.63
N ASP A 54 -13.66 0.91 13.84
CA ASP A 54 -14.99 0.33 14.06
C ASP A 54 -16.10 1.08 13.28
N ARG A 55 -15.99 2.41 13.13
CA ARG A 55 -16.93 3.19 12.30
C ARG A 55 -16.84 2.80 10.83
N LEU A 56 -15.62 2.61 10.32
CA LEU A 56 -15.39 2.16 8.95
C LEU A 56 -15.95 0.75 8.73
N ASP A 57 -15.68 -0.17 9.66
CA ASP A 57 -16.19 -1.54 9.60
C ASP A 57 -17.72 -1.60 9.70
N ALA A 58 -18.34 -0.79 10.56
CA ALA A 58 -19.79 -0.71 10.69
C ALA A 58 -20.45 -0.18 9.41
N LEU A 59 -19.82 0.79 8.73
CA LEU A 59 -20.28 1.31 7.45
C LEU A 59 -20.12 0.27 6.33
N LEU A 60 -18.97 -0.41 6.27
CA LEU A 60 -18.71 -1.47 5.29
C LEU A 60 -19.67 -2.65 5.48
N LEU A 61 -19.88 -3.08 6.73
CA LEU A 61 -20.88 -4.10 7.11
C LEU A 61 -22.27 -3.70 6.61
N SER A 62 -22.66 -2.45 6.84
CA SER A 62 -23.96 -1.93 6.40
C SER A 62 -24.15 -2.02 4.89
N HIS A 63 -23.10 -1.80 4.09
CA HIS A 63 -23.15 -1.96 2.63
C HIS A 63 -23.22 -3.41 2.20
N VAL A 64 -22.43 -4.29 2.82
CA VAL A 64 -22.45 -5.74 2.55
C VAL A 64 -23.84 -6.30 2.83
N VAL A 65 -24.39 -6.02 4.03
CA VAL A 65 -25.73 -6.45 4.42
C VAL A 65 -26.77 -5.90 3.42
N ALA A 66 -26.68 -4.63 3.03
CA ALA A 66 -27.60 -4.00 2.07
C ALA A 66 -27.53 -4.57 0.65
N GLN A 67 -26.37 -5.10 0.24
CA GLN A 67 -26.19 -5.78 -1.04
C GLN A 67 -26.68 -7.24 -0.99
N LEU A 68 -26.56 -7.90 0.16
CA LEU A 68 -27.01 -9.28 0.36
C LEU A 68 -28.50 -9.41 0.67
N ASP A 69 -29.19 -8.34 1.08
CA ASP A 69 -30.65 -8.28 1.30
C ASP A 69 -31.42 -8.17 -0.03
N ASP A 70 -31.05 -9.05 -0.96
CA ASP A 70 -31.63 -9.29 -2.27
C ASP A 70 -31.53 -10.80 -2.57
N GLU A 71 -32.62 -11.44 -3.01
CA GLU A 71 -32.70 -12.91 -3.13
C GLU A 71 -31.69 -13.47 -4.15
N THR A 72 -31.25 -12.65 -5.11
CA THR A 72 -30.26 -13.03 -6.13
C THR A 72 -28.83 -13.12 -5.60
N SER A 73 -28.57 -12.68 -4.37
CA SER A 73 -27.22 -12.54 -3.80
C SER A 73 -26.75 -13.76 -2.99
N ALA A 74 -27.49 -14.88 -3.01
CA ALA A 74 -27.19 -16.08 -2.20
C ALA A 74 -25.75 -16.62 -2.41
N SER A 75 -25.29 -16.68 -3.67
CA SER A 75 -23.93 -17.16 -3.97
C SER A 75 -22.82 -16.26 -3.43
N GLU A 76 -23.06 -14.95 -3.32
CA GLU A 76 -22.10 -14.00 -2.75
C GLU A 76 -22.03 -14.15 -1.23
N ALA A 77 -23.19 -14.35 -0.59
CA ALA A 77 -23.29 -14.65 0.83
C ALA A 77 -22.56 -15.95 1.19
N GLU A 78 -22.75 -17.02 0.42
CA GLU A 78 -22.03 -18.30 0.59
C GLU A 78 -20.52 -18.13 0.46
N ARG A 79 -20.05 -17.35 -0.52
CA ARG A 79 -18.61 -17.07 -0.69
C ARG A 79 -18.02 -16.36 0.53
N ILE A 80 -18.72 -15.38 1.10
CA ILE A 80 -18.28 -14.68 2.31
C ILE A 80 -18.29 -15.63 3.51
N MET A 81 -19.33 -16.44 3.66
CA MET A 81 -19.43 -17.38 4.78
C MET A 81 -18.43 -18.53 4.73
N ALA A 82 -17.91 -18.85 3.54
CA ALA A 82 -16.83 -19.82 3.37
C ALA A 82 -15.45 -19.29 3.77
N LEU A 83 -15.29 -17.99 4.06
CA LEU A 83 -14.04 -17.43 4.55
C LEU A 83 -13.76 -17.89 5.98
N LEU A 84 -12.48 -17.95 6.34
CA LEU A 84 -12.09 -18.23 7.72
C LEU A 84 -12.61 -17.12 8.63
N PRO A 85 -13.19 -17.47 9.81
CA PRO A 85 -13.59 -16.47 10.75
C PRO A 85 -12.36 -15.84 11.40
N GLY A 86 -12.50 -14.61 11.88
CA GLY A 86 -11.48 -13.99 12.72
C GLY A 86 -11.22 -14.77 14.01
N PRO A 87 -10.11 -14.47 14.72
CA PRO A 87 -9.75 -15.17 15.96
C PRO A 87 -10.62 -14.75 17.17
N ILE A 88 -11.53 -13.78 17.00
CA ILE A 88 -12.43 -13.30 18.06
C ILE A 88 -13.63 -14.24 18.15
N GLU A 89 -13.75 -14.99 19.25
CA GLU A 89 -14.85 -15.95 19.48
C GLU A 89 -16.24 -15.28 19.50
N ASN A 90 -16.32 -14.06 20.04
CA ASN A 90 -17.56 -13.29 20.16
C ASN A 90 -17.40 -11.91 19.52
N PRO A 91 -17.53 -11.80 18.18
CA PRO A 91 -17.39 -10.52 17.48
C PRO A 91 -18.42 -9.49 17.97
N PRO A 92 -18.04 -8.21 18.10
CA PRO A 92 -18.95 -7.17 18.54
C PRO A 92 -20.11 -6.98 17.56
N SER A 93 -21.27 -6.58 18.09
CA SER A 93 -22.40 -6.17 17.28
C SER A 93 -22.22 -4.70 16.86
N LEU A 94 -21.85 -4.48 15.60
CA LEU A 94 -21.71 -3.14 15.04
C LEU A 94 -23.09 -2.55 14.67
N PRO A 95 -23.32 -1.24 14.88
CA PRO A 95 -24.55 -0.57 14.47
C PRO A 95 -24.67 -0.59 12.94
N LEU A 96 -25.90 -0.77 12.44
CA LEU A 96 -26.18 -0.78 11.01
C LEU A 96 -26.96 0.46 10.56
N VAL A 97 -26.67 0.92 9.33
CA VAL A 97 -27.43 2.02 8.70
C VAL A 97 -28.89 1.63 8.48
N TYR A 98 -29.16 0.35 8.28
CA TYR A 98 -30.48 -0.15 7.97
C TYR A 98 -30.69 -1.55 8.55
N THR A 99 -31.91 -1.84 8.99
CA THR A 99 -32.31 -3.17 9.42
C THR A 99 -32.74 -3.99 8.19
N PRO A 100 -32.20 -5.20 7.98
CA PRO A 100 -32.64 -6.09 6.90
C PRO A 100 -34.13 -6.35 6.99
N SER A 101 -34.82 -6.32 5.86
CA SER A 101 -36.28 -6.48 5.79
C SER A 101 -36.72 -7.88 5.37
N SER A 102 -35.85 -8.63 4.69
CA SER A 102 -36.15 -9.98 4.26
C SER A 102 -35.76 -11.02 5.31
N THR A 103 -36.53 -12.10 5.35
CA THR A 103 -36.13 -13.38 5.96
C THR A 103 -34.97 -14.04 5.19
N ALA A 104 -34.59 -13.49 4.02
CA ALA A 104 -33.58 -14.01 3.12
C ALA A 104 -32.14 -13.63 3.52
N ALA A 105 -31.94 -12.59 4.34
CA ALA A 105 -30.70 -12.43 5.10
C ALA A 105 -30.66 -13.48 6.24
N ARG A 106 -30.58 -14.77 5.88
CA ARG A 106 -30.46 -15.90 6.83
C ARG A 106 -29.22 -15.81 7.73
N ILE A 107 -28.31 -14.90 7.40
CA ILE A 107 -27.02 -14.73 8.05
C ILE A 107 -27.08 -13.48 8.92
N SER A 108 -26.84 -13.67 10.21
CA SER A 108 -26.69 -12.58 11.17
C SER A 108 -25.58 -11.60 10.73
N PRO A 109 -25.77 -10.28 10.84
CA PRO A 109 -24.71 -9.30 10.60
C PRO A 109 -23.42 -9.57 11.39
N VAL A 110 -23.55 -10.08 12.63
CA VAL A 110 -22.40 -10.49 13.46
C VAL A 110 -21.64 -11.64 12.81
N ALA A 111 -22.35 -12.61 12.24
CA ALA A 111 -21.73 -13.75 11.54
C ALA A 111 -21.05 -13.32 10.24
N LEU A 112 -21.59 -12.33 9.51
CA LEU A 112 -20.92 -11.74 8.36
C LEU A 112 -19.66 -10.98 8.77
N TYR A 113 -19.76 -10.15 9.82
CA TYR A 113 -18.62 -9.39 10.35
C TYR A 113 -17.48 -10.30 10.79
N ALA A 114 -17.81 -11.42 11.46
CA ALA A 114 -16.85 -12.45 11.85
C ALA A 114 -16.02 -12.98 10.67
N ARG A 115 -16.55 -12.92 9.44
CA ARG A 115 -15.88 -13.37 8.22
C ARG A 115 -15.10 -12.24 7.58
N PHE A 116 -15.76 -11.19 7.09
CA PHE A 116 -15.06 -10.21 6.27
C PHE A 116 -14.19 -9.24 7.08
N GLY A 117 -14.40 -9.07 8.39
CA GLY A 117 -13.62 -8.13 9.20
C GLY A 117 -12.11 -8.31 9.06
N ASN A 118 -11.66 -9.57 8.95
CA ASN A 118 -10.24 -9.92 8.80
C ASN A 118 -9.87 -10.37 7.39
N ASN A 119 -10.80 -10.22 6.44
CA ASN A 119 -10.66 -10.64 5.05
C ASN A 119 -10.97 -9.49 4.08
N ASN A 120 -11.21 -8.28 4.59
CA ASN A 120 -11.34 -7.08 3.78
C ASN A 120 -9.95 -6.60 3.32
N PHE A 121 -9.95 -5.76 2.29
CA PHE A 121 -8.73 -5.21 1.73
C PHE A 121 -8.78 -3.70 1.79
N VAL A 122 -7.62 -3.11 2.07
CA VAL A 122 -7.38 -1.69 1.85
C VAL A 122 -7.17 -1.46 0.36
N LEU A 123 -7.99 -0.58 -0.23
CA LEU A 123 -7.79 -0.09 -1.59
C LEU A 123 -6.84 1.09 -1.55
N HIS A 124 -5.83 1.01 -2.41
CA HIS A 124 -4.85 2.06 -2.61
C HIS A 124 -4.71 2.40 -4.08
N SER A 125 -4.23 3.61 -4.33
CA SER A 125 -3.65 3.98 -5.62
C SER A 125 -2.30 4.64 -5.38
N HIS A 126 -1.25 4.18 -6.06
CA HIS A 126 0.14 4.57 -5.83
C HIS A 126 0.56 4.51 -4.36
N LEU A 127 0.16 3.40 -3.71
CA LEU A 127 0.38 3.14 -2.28
C LEU A 127 -0.29 4.14 -1.32
N THR A 128 -1.17 5.00 -1.84
CA THR A 128 -2.02 5.88 -1.05
C THR A 128 -3.37 5.23 -0.85
N THR A 129 -3.69 4.89 0.40
CA THR A 129 -4.98 4.34 0.80
C THR A 129 -6.11 5.35 0.56
N PHE A 130 -7.22 4.89 -0.02
CA PHE A 130 -8.40 5.72 -0.21
C PHE A 130 -9.73 5.04 0.15
N ALA A 131 -9.77 3.72 0.33
CA ALA A 131 -11.00 2.99 0.69
C ALA A 131 -10.71 1.61 1.30
N HIS A 132 -11.77 0.94 1.77
CA HIS A 132 -11.78 -0.48 2.11
C HIS A 132 -12.81 -1.21 1.24
N GLY A 133 -12.56 -2.49 0.95
CA GLY A 133 -13.45 -3.31 0.14
C GLY A 133 -13.39 -4.78 0.49
N VAL A 134 -14.47 -5.49 0.23
CA VAL A 134 -14.59 -6.93 0.48
C VAL A 134 -14.40 -7.66 -0.86
N PHE A 135 -13.36 -8.48 -0.97
CA PHE A 135 -13.03 -9.27 -2.16
C PHE A 135 -12.94 -10.76 -1.83
N PRO A 136 -14.08 -11.46 -1.65
CA PRO A 136 -14.08 -12.82 -1.09
C PRO A 136 -13.27 -13.85 -1.88
N GLN A 137 -13.18 -13.67 -3.20
CA GLN A 137 -12.34 -14.54 -4.03
C GLN A 137 -10.85 -14.34 -3.71
N ALA A 138 -10.39 -13.09 -3.64
CA ALA A 138 -8.99 -12.81 -3.31
C ALA A 138 -8.65 -13.27 -1.88
N SER A 139 -9.53 -13.02 -0.90
CA SER A 139 -9.33 -13.46 0.49
C SER A 139 -9.21 -14.98 0.61
N ARG A 140 -9.86 -15.74 -0.29
CA ARG A 140 -9.83 -17.21 -0.29
C ARG A 140 -8.58 -17.79 -0.96
N TYR A 141 -8.01 -17.09 -1.95
CA TYR A 141 -6.95 -17.66 -2.80
C TYR A 141 -5.54 -17.28 -2.39
N PHE A 142 -5.34 -16.13 -1.73
CA PHE A 142 -4.00 -15.60 -1.52
C PHE A 142 -3.65 -15.56 -0.04
N ASN A 143 -2.70 -16.40 0.36
CA ASN A 143 -2.11 -16.37 1.69
C ASN A 143 -1.09 -15.23 1.82
N HIS A 144 -0.66 -15.00 3.06
CA HIS A 144 0.33 -14.00 3.38
C HIS A 144 1.78 -14.50 3.20
N SER A 145 2.65 -13.62 2.72
CA SER A 145 4.09 -13.69 2.97
C SER A 145 4.65 -12.28 3.16
N CYS A 146 5.62 -12.09 4.07
CA CYS A 146 6.39 -10.83 4.14
C CYS A 146 7.41 -10.71 3.00
N MET A 147 7.67 -11.81 2.26
CA MET A 147 8.38 -11.81 0.99
C MET A 147 7.40 -12.26 -0.10
N PRO A 148 6.39 -11.45 -0.44
CA PRO A 148 5.39 -11.85 -1.42
C PRO A 148 6.02 -11.95 -2.82
N ASN A 149 5.46 -12.84 -3.65
CA ASN A 149 5.81 -12.94 -5.07
C ASN A 149 4.78 -12.25 -5.97
N ALA A 150 3.70 -11.71 -5.39
CA ALA A 150 2.71 -10.90 -6.08
C ALA A 150 2.29 -9.68 -5.25
N ALA A 151 1.76 -8.67 -5.91
CA ALA A 151 1.13 -7.51 -5.28
C ALA A 151 -0.29 -7.32 -5.80
N ALA A 152 -1.16 -6.77 -4.96
CA ALA A 152 -2.47 -6.31 -5.37
C ALA A 152 -2.37 -4.89 -5.93
N LYS A 153 -3.10 -4.61 -7.01
CA LYS A 153 -3.42 -3.26 -7.44
C LYS A 153 -4.91 -3.16 -7.75
N TYR A 154 -5.43 -1.94 -7.81
CA TYR A 154 -6.84 -1.70 -8.05
C TYR A 154 -7.02 -0.90 -9.33
N ALA A 155 -7.56 -1.54 -10.37
CA ALA A 155 -7.90 -0.86 -11.60
C ALA A 155 -9.18 -0.03 -11.41
N LEU A 156 -9.04 1.28 -11.55
CA LEU A 156 -10.12 2.25 -11.41
C LEU A 156 -10.54 2.73 -12.80
N ARG A 157 -11.77 2.38 -13.19
CA ARG A 157 -12.35 2.82 -14.46
C ARG A 157 -13.66 3.55 -14.19
N THR A 158 -13.83 4.72 -14.80
CA THR A 158 -15.04 5.52 -14.62
C THR A 158 -16.27 4.70 -15.00
N GLY A 159 -17.22 4.58 -14.08
CA GLY A 159 -18.44 3.81 -14.28
C GLY A 159 -18.34 2.33 -13.95
N GLU A 160 -17.17 1.80 -13.61
CA GLU A 160 -16.98 0.41 -13.20
C GLU A 160 -16.72 0.32 -11.68
N ARG A 161 -16.97 -0.85 -11.09
CA ARG A 161 -16.53 -1.12 -9.72
C ARG A 161 -14.99 -1.28 -9.72
N PRO A 162 -14.29 -0.88 -8.66
CA PRO A 162 -12.86 -1.17 -8.53
C PRO A 162 -12.59 -2.65 -8.73
N ARG A 163 -11.65 -2.99 -9.62
CA ARG A 163 -11.24 -4.38 -9.85
C ARG A 163 -9.88 -4.60 -9.22
N MET A 164 -9.80 -5.55 -8.29
CA MET A 164 -8.51 -6.02 -7.79
C MET A 164 -7.82 -6.85 -8.88
N GLU A 165 -6.57 -6.51 -9.17
CA GLU A 165 -5.67 -7.27 -10.03
C GLU A 165 -4.50 -7.76 -9.18
N VAL A 166 -4.18 -9.05 -9.27
CA VAL A 166 -3.01 -9.63 -8.61
C VAL A 166 -1.92 -9.78 -9.66
N VAL A 167 -0.81 -9.10 -9.43
CA VAL A 167 0.30 -8.97 -10.38
C VAL A 167 1.52 -9.66 -9.79
N ALA A 168 2.09 -10.62 -10.53
CA ALA A 168 3.35 -11.25 -10.15
C ALA A 168 4.50 -10.23 -10.21
N LEU A 169 5.33 -10.18 -9.17
CA LEU A 169 6.48 -9.27 -9.05
C LEU A 169 7.76 -9.85 -9.67
N ARG A 170 7.75 -11.15 -9.94
CA ARG A 170 8.82 -11.92 -10.57
C ARG A 170 8.22 -13.16 -11.21
N ASP A 171 9.05 -13.92 -11.93
CA ASP A 171 8.68 -15.26 -12.37
C ASP A 171 8.29 -16.13 -11.16
N VAL A 172 7.20 -16.89 -11.33
CA VAL A 172 6.64 -17.80 -10.34
C VAL A 172 6.70 -19.20 -10.92
N ALA A 173 7.35 -20.13 -10.21
CA ALA A 173 7.53 -21.49 -10.71
C ALA A 173 6.20 -22.29 -10.64
N GLU A 174 6.08 -23.33 -11.47
CA GLU A 174 4.95 -24.25 -11.36
C GLU A 174 4.88 -24.88 -9.97
N GLY A 175 3.71 -24.85 -9.34
CA GLY A 175 3.49 -25.34 -7.98
C GLY A 175 3.94 -24.37 -6.87
N GLU A 176 4.56 -23.24 -7.19
CA GLU A 176 4.86 -22.19 -6.22
C GLU A 176 3.58 -21.45 -5.79
N GLU A 177 3.35 -21.34 -4.49
CA GLU A 177 2.20 -20.61 -3.94
C GLU A 177 2.31 -19.10 -4.22
N ILE A 178 1.21 -18.49 -4.67
CA ILE A 178 1.14 -17.04 -4.86
C ILE A 178 0.73 -16.39 -3.54
N CYS A 179 1.58 -15.52 -3.00
CA CYS A 179 1.36 -14.85 -1.73
C CYS A 179 1.31 -13.33 -1.90
N LEU A 180 0.41 -12.69 -1.12
CA LEU A 180 0.27 -11.24 -1.01
C LEU A 180 0.78 -10.73 0.35
N PRO A 181 1.23 -9.47 0.45
CA PRO A 181 1.44 -8.84 1.75
C PRO A 181 0.07 -8.44 2.35
N TYR A 182 -0.26 -8.93 3.54
CA TYR A 182 -1.43 -8.48 4.31
C TYR A 182 -1.11 -7.22 5.10
N LEU A 183 0.17 -7.06 5.44
CA LEU A 183 0.76 -5.92 6.11
C LEU A 183 1.98 -5.48 5.29
N ASP A 184 2.38 -4.24 5.45
CA ASP A 184 3.62 -3.73 4.87
C ASP A 184 4.81 -4.60 5.36
N PRO A 185 5.61 -5.19 4.43
CA PRO A 185 6.81 -5.95 4.79
C PRO A 185 7.83 -5.22 5.68
N ALA A 186 7.86 -3.89 5.68
CA ALA A 186 8.71 -3.07 6.55
C ALA A 186 8.19 -2.93 7.99
N LEU A 187 6.99 -3.45 8.30
CA LEU A 187 6.61 -3.76 9.67
C LEU A 187 7.35 -5.03 10.10
N LEU A 188 8.42 -4.86 10.87
CA LEU A 188 9.33 -5.93 11.25
C LEU A 188 9.08 -6.44 12.67
N GLN A 189 8.77 -5.54 13.60
CA GLN A 189 8.51 -5.84 15.01
C GLN A 189 7.01 -6.01 15.28
N SER A 190 6.19 -5.04 14.85
CA SER A 190 4.75 -4.98 15.17
C SER A 190 3.92 -6.05 14.46
N LYS A 191 4.34 -6.51 13.27
CA LYS A 191 3.60 -7.49 12.46
C LYS A 191 3.27 -8.80 13.20
N LYS A 192 4.13 -9.27 14.11
CA LYS A 192 3.91 -10.54 14.83
C LYS A 192 2.69 -10.46 15.73
N GLU A 193 2.55 -9.36 16.45
CA GLU A 193 1.39 -9.11 17.29
C GLU A 193 0.14 -8.92 16.42
N ILE A 194 0.24 -8.15 15.34
CA ILE A 194 -0.89 -7.93 14.42
C ILE A 194 -1.37 -9.26 13.83
N PHE A 195 -0.47 -10.14 13.34
CA PHE A 195 -0.88 -11.45 12.82
C PHE A 195 -1.53 -12.33 13.89
N LYS A 196 -0.99 -12.34 15.10
CA LYS A 196 -1.55 -13.11 16.20
C LYS A 196 -2.95 -12.62 16.60
N TYR A 197 -3.13 -11.31 16.78
CA TYR A 197 -4.38 -10.74 17.30
C TYR A 197 -5.44 -10.49 16.22
N SER A 198 -5.05 -10.04 15.02
CA SER A 198 -5.97 -9.70 13.94
C SER A 198 -6.23 -10.87 12.99
N TYR A 199 -5.27 -11.79 12.80
CA TYR A 199 -5.42 -12.89 11.84
C TYR A 199 -5.41 -14.28 12.47
N GLY A 200 -4.98 -14.43 13.72
CA GLY A 200 -4.97 -15.71 14.43
C GLY A 200 -3.87 -16.68 13.99
N PHE A 201 -2.81 -16.22 13.32
CA PHE A 201 -1.70 -17.09 12.89
C PHE A 201 -0.33 -16.47 13.15
N GLU A 202 0.72 -17.30 13.08
CA GLU A 202 2.11 -16.89 13.15
C GLU A 202 2.77 -17.04 11.77
N CYS A 203 3.28 -15.93 11.20
CA CYS A 203 3.94 -15.96 9.90
C CYS A 203 5.34 -16.58 10.01
N ARG A 204 5.59 -17.67 9.25
CA ARG A 204 6.88 -18.39 9.17
C ARG A 204 7.56 -18.25 7.80
N CYS A 205 7.29 -17.16 7.09
CA CYS A 205 7.96 -16.90 5.81
C CYS A 205 9.49 -16.67 5.99
N PRO A 206 10.30 -16.73 4.92
CA PRO A 206 11.75 -16.56 5.01
C PRO A 206 12.20 -15.28 5.74
N SER A 207 11.47 -14.16 5.58
CA SER A 207 11.76 -12.91 6.29
C SER A 207 11.56 -13.04 7.80
N CYS A 208 10.43 -13.60 8.25
CA CYS A 208 10.21 -13.82 9.68
C CYS A 208 11.25 -14.75 10.29
N LEU A 209 11.54 -15.88 9.63
CA LEU A 209 12.55 -16.84 10.10
C LEU A 209 13.96 -16.24 10.14
N PHE A 210 14.29 -15.34 9.22
CA PHE A 210 15.56 -14.62 9.23
C PHE A 210 15.67 -13.73 10.48
N PHE A 211 14.67 -12.89 10.75
CA PHE A 211 14.71 -11.99 11.90
C PHE A 211 14.60 -12.74 13.25
N ASP A 212 13.95 -13.90 13.28
CA ASP A 212 13.97 -14.79 14.46
C ASP A 212 15.38 -15.25 14.81
N LYS A 213 16.19 -15.56 13.79
CA LYS A 213 17.59 -15.97 13.95
C LYS A 213 18.52 -14.78 14.22
N ALA A 214 18.26 -13.63 13.61
CA ALA A 214 19.08 -12.42 13.79
C ALA A 214 18.99 -11.85 15.22
N GLY A 215 17.95 -12.20 15.97
CA GLY A 215 17.77 -11.79 17.35
C GLY A 215 16.97 -10.49 17.49
N LYS A 216 16.94 -9.95 18.71
CA LYS A 216 16.14 -8.76 19.01
C LYS A 216 16.76 -7.52 18.36
N VAL A 217 16.01 -6.91 17.44
CA VAL A 217 16.33 -5.59 16.88
C VAL A 217 16.06 -4.53 17.96
N THR A 218 17.10 -3.83 18.41
CA THR A 218 16.99 -2.76 19.40
C THR A 218 16.64 -1.44 18.75
N GLU A 219 15.79 -0.65 19.40
CA GLU A 219 15.50 0.72 18.96
C GLU A 219 16.76 1.60 19.02
N PRO A 220 17.20 2.20 17.91
CA PRO A 220 18.32 3.14 17.91
C PRO A 220 17.87 4.53 18.38
N ARG A 221 18.80 5.24 19.04
CA ARG A 221 18.61 6.64 19.44
C ARG A 221 18.65 7.56 18.23
N SER A 222 17.82 8.60 18.22
CA SER A 222 17.72 9.53 17.07
C SER A 222 19.04 10.24 16.73
N GLU A 223 19.92 10.46 17.71
CA GLU A 223 21.23 11.09 17.52
C GLU A 223 22.19 10.21 16.70
N GLU A 224 21.94 8.91 16.65
CA GLU A 224 22.76 7.93 15.93
C GLU A 224 22.28 7.71 14.48
N ASP A 225 21.11 8.24 14.12
CA ASP A 225 20.43 7.95 12.86
C ASP A 225 21.31 8.21 11.63
N ASN A 226 22.08 9.31 11.62
CA ASN A 226 22.95 9.67 10.51
C ASN A 226 24.08 8.66 10.29
N GLU A 227 24.69 8.17 11.38
CA GLU A 227 25.77 7.19 11.25
C GLU A 227 25.23 5.80 10.95
N LEU A 228 24.07 5.45 11.53
CA LEU A 228 23.37 4.22 11.21
C LEU A 228 22.96 4.16 9.74
N ALA A 229 22.45 5.26 9.17
CA ALA A 229 22.14 5.37 7.74
C ALA A 229 23.36 5.07 6.85
N LYS A 230 24.51 5.67 7.17
CA LYS A 230 25.78 5.41 6.46
C LYS A 230 26.26 3.97 6.61
N LYS A 231 26.09 3.36 7.79
CA LYS A 231 26.44 1.95 8.01
C LYS A 231 25.59 1.02 7.16
N VAL A 232 24.29 1.26 7.07
CA VAL A 232 23.40 0.48 6.20
C VAL A 232 23.77 0.62 4.74
N LEU A 233 24.02 1.85 4.27
CA LEU A 233 24.39 2.08 2.89
C LEU A 233 25.69 1.33 2.55
N ARG A 234 26.73 1.47 3.38
CA ARG A 234 27.99 0.71 3.23
C ARG A 234 27.78 -0.79 3.28
N PHE A 235 26.93 -1.29 4.18
CA PHE A 235 26.61 -2.71 4.28
C PHE A 235 25.95 -3.23 3.00
N TYR A 236 25.01 -2.47 2.44
CA TYR A 236 24.38 -2.80 1.17
C TYR A 236 25.37 -2.78 -0.01
N GLU A 237 26.22 -1.75 -0.09
CA GLU A 237 27.21 -1.59 -1.19
C GLU A 237 28.36 -2.61 -1.13
N SER A 238 28.77 -3.04 0.06
CA SER A 238 29.84 -4.03 0.26
C SER A 238 29.34 -5.49 0.24
N GLY A 239 28.03 -5.69 0.14
CA GLY A 239 27.41 -7.02 0.16
C GLY A 239 27.84 -7.88 -1.05
N PRO A 240 28.04 -9.20 -0.87
CA PRO A 240 28.61 -10.10 -1.89
C PRO A 240 27.66 -10.43 -3.06
N CYS A 241 26.55 -9.72 -3.27
CA CYS A 241 25.52 -10.13 -4.23
C CYS A 241 24.74 -8.96 -4.84
N ASP A 242 24.58 -9.00 -6.16
CA ASP A 242 23.76 -8.13 -7.02
C ASP A 242 22.35 -7.81 -6.46
N GLY A 243 22.23 -6.84 -5.55
CA GLY A 243 20.94 -6.32 -5.09
C GLY A 243 20.04 -7.33 -4.36
N LEU A 244 20.64 -8.25 -3.61
CA LEU A 244 19.93 -9.32 -2.91
C LEU A 244 19.17 -8.84 -1.65
N ALA A 245 17.90 -9.23 -1.52
CA ALA A 245 17.12 -9.05 -0.28
C ALA A 245 17.76 -9.82 0.91
N LEU A 246 17.57 -9.33 2.14
CA LEU A 246 18.15 -9.88 3.38
C LEU A 246 17.98 -11.39 3.52
N VAL A 247 16.83 -11.90 3.09
CA VAL A 247 16.47 -13.32 3.23
C VAL A 247 17.38 -14.27 2.47
N LYS A 248 18.23 -13.75 1.57
CA LYS A 248 19.23 -14.53 0.85
C LYS A 248 20.62 -14.46 1.49
N LEU A 249 20.79 -13.72 2.59
CA LEU A 249 22.00 -13.76 3.40
C LEU A 249 22.04 -15.03 4.26
N ASN A 250 23.19 -15.70 4.29
CA ASN A 250 23.40 -16.90 5.11
C ASN A 250 23.70 -16.57 6.59
N HIS A 251 23.95 -15.30 6.90
CA HIS A 251 24.29 -14.79 8.23
C HIS A 251 23.47 -13.53 8.55
N PRO A 252 23.19 -13.25 9.83
CA PRO A 252 22.52 -12.01 10.23
C PRO A 252 23.38 -10.78 9.88
N PRO A 253 22.76 -9.59 9.80
CA PRO A 253 23.52 -8.36 9.62
C PRO A 253 24.49 -8.13 10.80
N PRO A 254 25.57 -7.36 10.59
CA PRO A 254 26.45 -6.94 11.69
C PRO A 254 25.65 -6.32 12.83
N ALA A 255 26.10 -6.54 14.07
CA ALA A 255 25.39 -6.09 15.28
C ALA A 255 25.16 -4.57 15.31
N ASP A 256 26.04 -3.79 14.68
CA ASP A 256 25.96 -2.33 14.59
C ASP A 256 25.15 -1.82 13.38
N VAL A 257 24.67 -2.72 12.52
CA VAL A 257 23.73 -2.47 11.42
C VAL A 257 22.33 -2.93 11.78
N LEU A 258 22.21 -3.99 12.60
CA LEU A 258 20.92 -4.58 13.01
C LEU A 258 19.87 -3.55 13.51
N PRO A 259 20.22 -2.51 14.30
CA PRO A 259 19.26 -1.50 14.74
C PRO A 259 18.56 -0.74 13.60
N ALA A 260 19.15 -0.72 12.40
CA ALA A 260 18.55 -0.06 11.24
C ALA A 260 17.28 -0.74 10.72
N PHE A 261 17.02 -1.97 11.15
CA PHE A 261 15.79 -2.70 10.84
C PHE A 261 14.70 -2.45 11.89
N HIS A 262 14.88 -1.47 12.78
CA HIS A 262 13.84 -1.04 13.70
C HIS A 262 12.85 -0.11 13.00
N GLU A 263 11.54 -0.36 13.15
CA GLU A 263 10.46 0.43 12.52
C GLU A 263 10.60 1.94 12.76
N SER A 264 10.99 2.34 13.98
CA SER A 264 11.15 3.77 14.30
C SER A 264 12.29 4.45 13.54
N PHE A 265 13.37 3.73 13.23
CA PHE A 265 14.45 4.26 12.40
C PHE A 265 14.03 4.40 10.94
N ILE A 266 13.37 3.38 10.38
CA ILE A 266 12.85 3.41 9.01
C ILE A 266 11.90 4.61 8.83
N MET A 267 11.01 4.83 9.80
CA MET A 267 10.08 5.96 9.82
C MET A 267 10.82 7.31 9.87
N ARG A 268 11.76 7.50 10.79
CA ARG A 268 12.53 8.75 10.91
C ARG A 268 13.41 9.02 9.68
N LEU A 269 14.00 7.99 9.09
CA LEU A 269 14.79 8.12 7.88
C LEU A 269 13.92 8.51 6.67
N SER A 270 12.73 7.91 6.55
CA SER A 270 11.74 8.31 5.53
C SER A 270 11.25 9.75 5.72
N GLN A 271 11.02 10.20 6.95
CA GLN A 271 10.66 11.59 7.25
C GLN A 271 11.82 12.53 6.87
N THR A 272 13.05 12.19 7.26
CA THR A 272 14.25 12.96 6.92
C THR A 272 14.40 13.16 5.42
N PHE A 273 14.21 12.10 4.62
CA PHE A 273 14.25 12.19 3.16
C PHE A 273 13.15 13.12 2.62
N ARG A 274 11.90 12.91 3.06
CA ARG A 274 10.74 13.68 2.60
C ARG A 274 10.90 15.17 2.90
N ASP A 275 11.20 15.50 4.15
CA ASP A 275 11.31 16.88 4.61
C ASP A 275 12.50 17.58 3.92
N ALA A 276 13.66 16.92 3.83
CA ALA A 276 14.82 17.48 3.14
C ALA A 276 14.56 17.70 1.63
N SER A 277 13.82 16.80 0.97
CA SER A 277 13.46 16.96 -0.44
C SER A 277 12.47 18.10 -0.65
N HIS A 278 11.51 18.27 0.25
CA HIS A 278 10.54 19.37 0.22
C HIS A 278 11.20 20.73 0.48
N ASP A 279 12.08 20.79 1.48
CA ASP A 279 12.73 22.02 1.92
C ASP A 279 13.94 22.44 1.06
N GLY A 280 14.22 21.70 -0.03
CA GLY A 280 15.32 21.99 -0.95
C GLY A 280 16.73 21.65 -0.41
N LEU A 281 16.82 20.88 0.68
CA LEU A 281 18.08 20.40 1.26
C LEU A 281 18.58 19.16 0.51
N TYR A 282 18.81 19.30 -0.80
CA TYR A 282 18.97 18.16 -1.71
C TYR A 282 20.13 17.22 -1.38
N ALA A 283 21.27 17.73 -0.89
CA ALA A 283 22.38 16.85 -0.49
C ALA A 283 21.94 15.88 0.64
N LYS A 284 21.30 16.42 1.68
CA LYS A 284 20.74 15.64 2.79
C LYS A 284 19.63 14.69 2.30
N ALA A 285 18.78 15.15 1.38
CA ALA A 285 17.74 14.32 0.79
C ALA A 285 18.33 13.14 0.02
N LEU A 286 19.34 13.36 -0.83
CA LEU A 286 19.97 12.29 -1.61
C LEU A 286 20.73 11.30 -0.71
N ASP A 287 21.42 11.76 0.34
CA ASP A 287 22.13 10.89 1.28
C ASP A 287 21.16 9.99 2.10
N SER A 288 20.14 10.61 2.69
CA SER A 288 19.11 9.88 3.46
C SER A 288 18.27 8.98 2.56
N GLY A 289 17.92 9.44 1.36
CA GLY A 289 17.18 8.69 0.36
C GLY A 289 17.95 7.49 -0.19
N ALA A 290 19.26 7.61 -0.42
CA ALA A 290 20.09 6.47 -0.82
C ALA A 290 20.17 5.40 0.28
N SER A 291 20.32 5.84 1.54
CA SER A 291 20.32 4.93 2.70
C SER A 291 18.96 4.23 2.88
N LEU A 292 17.86 4.96 2.66
CA LEU A 292 16.51 4.39 2.70
C LEU A 292 16.26 3.40 1.56
N LEU A 293 16.76 3.69 0.35
CA LEU A 293 16.70 2.78 -0.78
C LEU A 293 17.43 1.46 -0.47
N ALA A 294 18.61 1.55 0.16
CA ALA A 294 19.34 0.37 0.63
C ALA A 294 18.50 -0.48 1.60
N LEU A 295 17.85 0.14 2.60
CA LEU A 295 16.93 -0.58 3.49
C LEU A 295 15.77 -1.21 2.74
N TYR A 296 15.14 -0.48 1.83
CA TYR A 296 14.00 -0.98 1.06
C TYR A 296 14.39 -2.20 0.22
N ARG A 297 15.56 -2.20 -0.42
CA ARG A 297 16.06 -3.36 -1.17
C ARG A 297 16.43 -4.54 -0.29
N LEU A 298 16.84 -4.29 0.95
CA LEU A 298 17.12 -5.31 1.96
C LEU A 298 15.84 -5.93 2.52
N ILE A 299 14.78 -5.15 2.69
CA ILE A 299 13.53 -5.56 3.35
C ILE A 299 12.50 -6.12 2.37
N TYR A 300 12.25 -5.43 1.26
CA TYR A 300 11.21 -5.79 0.31
C TYR A 300 11.68 -6.84 -0.70
N PRO A 301 10.77 -7.65 -1.26
CA PRO A 301 11.11 -8.52 -2.38
C PRO A 301 11.51 -7.71 -3.63
N PRO A 302 12.21 -8.34 -4.60
CA PRO A 302 12.51 -7.72 -5.87
C PRO A 302 11.25 -7.15 -6.54
N ASN A 303 11.40 -5.97 -7.14
CA ASN A 303 10.34 -5.25 -7.84
C ASN A 303 9.10 -4.88 -6.99
N TYR A 304 9.24 -4.83 -5.66
CA TYR A 304 8.14 -4.36 -4.83
C TYR A 304 7.81 -2.88 -5.13
N PRO A 305 6.53 -2.48 -5.21
CA PRO A 305 6.12 -1.14 -5.65
C PRO A 305 6.72 0.01 -4.83
N GLN A 306 6.91 -0.20 -3.51
CA GLN A 306 7.51 0.82 -2.63
C GLN A 306 8.94 1.20 -3.05
N ILE A 307 9.71 0.24 -3.58
CA ILE A 307 11.05 0.51 -4.14
C ILE A 307 10.91 1.44 -5.34
N GLY A 308 9.98 1.14 -6.26
CA GLY A 308 9.73 1.93 -7.46
C GLY A 308 9.28 3.37 -7.15
N MET A 309 8.37 3.54 -6.19
CA MET A 309 7.92 4.86 -5.76
C MET A 309 9.06 5.68 -5.15
N HIS A 310 9.89 5.06 -4.30
CA HIS A 310 11.04 5.74 -3.70
C HIS A 310 12.11 6.12 -4.73
N LEU A 311 12.37 5.26 -5.72
CA LEU A 311 13.26 5.55 -6.84
C LEU A 311 12.75 6.74 -7.69
N LEU A 312 11.44 6.82 -7.95
CA LEU A 312 10.86 7.97 -8.65
C LEU A 312 11.07 9.26 -7.86
N GLU A 313 10.84 9.25 -6.54
CA GLU A 313 11.11 10.43 -5.71
C GLU A 313 12.61 10.79 -5.70
N LEU A 314 13.52 9.83 -5.59
CA LEU A 314 14.96 10.07 -5.72
C LEU A 314 15.36 10.65 -7.08
N ALA A 315 14.72 10.21 -8.17
CA ALA A 315 14.95 10.78 -9.50
C ALA A 315 14.50 12.25 -9.56
N LYS A 316 13.31 12.56 -9.01
CA LYS A 316 12.78 13.93 -8.91
C LYS A 316 13.66 14.81 -8.03
N THR A 317 14.07 14.33 -6.85
CA THR A 317 14.99 15.04 -5.95
C THR A 317 16.33 15.30 -6.65
N SER A 318 16.88 14.32 -7.37
CA SER A 318 18.12 14.44 -8.13
C SER A 318 18.00 15.52 -9.22
N TRP A 319 16.90 15.51 -9.98
CA TRP A 319 16.61 16.53 -11.00
C TRP A 319 16.44 17.92 -10.40
N ASN A 320 15.61 18.05 -9.36
CA ASN A 320 15.38 19.33 -8.68
C ASN A 320 16.68 19.91 -8.11
N SER A 321 17.59 19.06 -7.64
CA SER A 321 18.91 19.49 -7.16
C SER A 321 19.80 20.10 -8.25
N ILE A 322 19.58 19.77 -9.52
CA ILE A 322 20.27 20.37 -10.67
C ILE A 322 19.61 21.70 -11.02
N VAL A 323 18.26 21.74 -11.05
CA VAL A 323 17.50 22.93 -11.44
C VAL A 323 17.61 24.06 -10.40
N ALA A 324 17.72 23.72 -9.12
CA ALA A 324 17.65 24.69 -8.02
C ALA A 324 18.93 25.49 -7.74
N GLY A 325 20.05 25.21 -8.41
CA GLY A 325 21.29 25.97 -8.17
C GLY A 325 22.39 25.74 -9.19
N GLU A 326 23.40 26.61 -9.17
CA GLU A 326 24.64 26.43 -9.92
C GLU A 326 25.47 25.31 -9.25
N VAL A 327 25.33 24.09 -9.78
CA VAL A 327 26.26 22.99 -9.48
C VAL A 327 27.39 23.02 -10.49
N ASP A 328 28.60 22.63 -10.06
CA ASP A 328 29.68 22.44 -11.02
C ASP A 328 29.33 21.33 -12.02
N ARG A 329 29.94 21.39 -13.19
CA ARG A 329 29.63 20.48 -14.32
C ARG A 329 29.81 19.00 -13.95
N GLU A 330 30.76 18.66 -13.08
CA GLU A 330 30.99 17.27 -12.67
C GLU A 330 29.86 16.77 -11.77
N THR A 331 29.47 17.58 -10.77
CA THR A 331 28.33 17.31 -9.90
C THR A 331 27.03 17.22 -10.69
N GLU A 332 26.83 18.11 -11.68
CA GLU A 332 25.69 18.08 -12.58
C GLU A 332 25.59 16.75 -13.34
N GLU A 333 26.66 16.34 -14.04
CA GLU A 333 26.69 15.10 -14.81
C GLU A 333 26.50 13.85 -13.93
N ARG A 334 27.09 13.86 -12.72
CA ARG A 334 26.89 12.79 -11.75
C ARG A 334 25.42 12.70 -11.32
N ARG A 335 24.77 13.83 -11.03
CA ARG A 335 23.35 13.88 -10.64
C ARG A 335 22.43 13.50 -11.78
N LYS A 336 22.74 13.91 -13.02
CA LYS A 336 22.00 13.46 -14.22
C LYS A 336 22.10 11.95 -14.39
N THR A 337 23.28 11.38 -14.17
CA THR A 337 23.51 9.93 -14.24
C THR A 337 22.68 9.19 -13.17
N LEU A 338 22.72 9.66 -11.92
CA LEU A 338 21.89 9.11 -10.85
C LEU A 338 20.39 9.23 -11.15
N CYS A 339 19.94 10.41 -11.59
CA CYS A 339 18.55 10.67 -11.96
C CYS A 339 18.06 9.67 -13.02
N ARG A 340 18.84 9.44 -14.08
CA ARG A 340 18.52 8.46 -15.13
C ARG A 340 18.46 7.04 -14.57
N GLY A 341 19.47 6.63 -13.80
CA GLY A 341 19.52 5.29 -13.21
C GLY A 341 18.31 5.00 -12.30
N TYR A 342 17.96 5.94 -11.42
CA TYR A 342 16.78 5.82 -10.56
C TYR A 342 15.49 5.78 -11.38
N LEU A 343 15.38 6.63 -12.40
CA LEU A 343 14.19 6.73 -13.24
C LEU A 343 13.99 5.47 -14.11
N ASP A 344 15.05 4.91 -14.68
CA ASP A 344 15.01 3.67 -15.46
C ASP A 344 14.55 2.50 -14.59
N GLU A 345 15.09 2.39 -13.37
CA GLU A 345 14.71 1.32 -12.45
C GLU A 345 13.28 1.50 -11.91
N ALA A 346 12.87 2.73 -11.57
CA ALA A 346 11.50 3.04 -11.21
C ALA A 346 10.52 2.65 -12.34
N THR A 347 10.89 2.97 -13.59
CA THR A 347 10.09 2.64 -14.79
C THR A 347 9.93 1.13 -14.93
N ARG A 348 11.02 0.37 -14.72
CA ARG A 348 11.00 -1.08 -14.75
C ARG A 348 10.10 -1.66 -13.65
N ILE A 349 10.25 -1.21 -12.41
CA ILE A 349 9.52 -1.76 -11.26
C ILE A 349 8.02 -1.40 -11.32
N LEU A 350 7.70 -0.11 -11.45
CA LEU A 350 6.30 0.33 -11.49
C LEU A 350 5.61 -0.08 -12.80
N GLY A 351 6.38 -0.29 -13.88
CA GLY A 351 5.88 -0.87 -15.12
C GLY A 351 5.32 -2.28 -14.98
N ILE A 352 5.79 -3.07 -14.00
CA ILE A 352 5.24 -4.41 -13.70
C ILE A 352 3.81 -4.30 -13.21
N LEU A 353 3.54 -3.41 -12.26
CA LEU A 353 2.16 -3.11 -11.85
C LEU A 353 1.37 -2.53 -13.02
N GLY A 354 1.97 -1.63 -13.79
CA GLY A 354 1.30 -0.91 -14.86
C GLY A 354 0.29 0.11 -14.33
N PRO A 355 -0.61 0.62 -15.19
CA PRO A 355 -1.52 1.71 -14.82
C PRO A 355 -2.63 1.25 -13.88
N GLU A 356 -3.06 2.18 -13.01
CA GLU A 356 -4.18 1.99 -12.07
C GLU A 356 -5.46 2.74 -12.50
N GLY A 357 -5.41 3.47 -13.62
CA GLY A 357 -6.56 4.15 -14.23
C GLY A 357 -6.72 5.62 -13.84
N ASP A 358 -5.75 6.16 -13.12
CA ASP A 358 -5.58 7.58 -12.87
C ASP A 358 -4.79 8.25 -14.01
N LYS A 359 -4.99 9.56 -14.21
CA LYS A 359 -4.36 10.29 -15.33
C LYS A 359 -3.00 10.89 -14.98
N ASP A 360 -2.73 11.04 -13.69
CA ASP A 360 -1.66 11.89 -13.14
C ASP A 360 -0.82 11.05 -12.17
N GLY A 361 -0.50 9.83 -12.60
CA GLY A 361 0.18 8.82 -11.80
C GLY A 361 1.68 8.76 -12.06
N PRO A 362 2.41 7.91 -11.33
CA PRO A 362 3.86 7.80 -11.40
C PRO A 362 4.35 7.41 -12.79
N LEU A 363 3.59 6.63 -13.57
CA LEU A 363 3.96 6.31 -14.96
C LEU A 363 4.03 7.56 -15.88
N VAL A 364 3.13 8.52 -15.66
CA VAL A 364 3.09 9.78 -16.40
C VAL A 364 4.20 10.72 -15.91
N GLU A 365 4.42 10.79 -14.59
CA GLU A 365 5.56 11.52 -14.01
C GLU A 365 6.89 11.02 -14.56
N MET A 366 7.10 9.69 -14.60
CA MET A 366 8.30 9.08 -15.16
C MET A 366 8.47 9.40 -16.65
N SER A 367 7.40 9.29 -17.43
CA SER A 367 7.43 9.64 -18.87
C SER A 367 7.80 11.10 -19.10
N THR A 368 7.27 12.00 -18.27
CA THR A 368 7.56 13.44 -18.30
C THR A 368 9.03 13.71 -17.96
N LEU A 369 9.54 13.12 -16.88
CA LEU A 369 10.92 13.30 -16.47
C LEU A 369 11.92 12.71 -17.48
N HIS A 370 11.59 11.57 -18.10
CA HIS A 370 12.35 10.99 -19.21
C HIS A 370 12.46 11.96 -20.40
N GLN A 371 11.34 12.60 -20.76
CA GLN A 371 11.34 13.58 -21.84
C GLN A 371 12.24 14.77 -21.52
N ILE A 372 12.16 15.30 -20.30
CA ILE A 372 12.99 16.41 -19.83
C ILE A 372 14.49 16.06 -19.93
N LEU A 373 14.89 14.89 -19.40
CA LEU A 373 16.28 14.43 -19.42
C LEU A 373 16.83 14.19 -20.84
N ARG A 374 15.97 13.83 -21.79
CA ARG A 374 16.35 13.70 -23.21
C ARG A 374 16.53 15.04 -23.88
N THR A 375 15.62 15.99 -23.65
CA THR A 375 15.69 17.33 -24.24
C THR A 375 16.88 18.14 -23.74
N ASP A 376 17.23 17.97 -22.47
CA ASP A 376 18.39 18.64 -21.87
C ASP A 376 19.72 18.20 -22.51
N ASN A 377 19.85 16.92 -22.86
CA ASN A 377 21.01 16.40 -23.59
C ASN A 377 21.14 16.96 -25.02
N SER A 378 20.02 17.23 -25.71
CA SER A 378 20.05 17.80 -27.06
C SER A 378 20.51 19.27 -27.10
N SER A 379 20.41 20.00 -26.00
CA SER A 379 20.94 21.36 -25.87
C SER A 379 22.48 21.43 -25.77
N ILE A 380 23.14 20.32 -25.45
CA ILE A 380 24.60 20.23 -25.27
C ILE A 380 25.32 19.84 -26.58
N VAL A 381 24.64 19.15 -27.50
CA VAL A 381 25.22 18.74 -28.80
C VAL A 381 25.09 19.85 -29.87
N GLY A 382 24.38 20.93 -29.57
CA GLY A 382 24.10 22.05 -30.49
C GLY A 382 24.80 23.37 -30.16
N ARG A 383 25.87 23.38 -29.35
CA ARG A 383 26.69 24.58 -29.09
C ARG A 383 28.17 24.34 -29.35
#